data_AF-A0A7C1L0J0-F1
#
_entry.id   AF-A0A7C1L0J0-F1
#
_cell.length_a   1.000
_cell.length_b   1.000
_cell.length_c   1.000
_cell.angle_alpha   90.00
_cell.angle_beta   90.00
_cell.angle_gamma   90.00
#
_symmetry.space_group_name_H-M   'P 1'
#
loop_
_entity.id
_entity.type
_entity.pdbx_description
1 polymer ?
#
loop_
_entity_poly.entity_id
_entity_poly.type
_entity_poly.pdbx_seq_one_letter_code
_entity_poly.pdbx_strand_id
1 'polypeptide(L)'
;MIFNIALKDFLNNLVSARFVIGFLLCLLLIPFTMLVNIDDFNEQFRVYELEKKKAEENFSQVRVYSALRPEIVRPPEPLGVFSSGISGNIGNKVKIWLGEKPFMAEGRTAIRDNPLLNSFFSIDFISILAVVLSLLALIFTYDSCTGEKEHGTLKLILSNSISRYKILLGKVLGVYLTILPIIIFCYLLASLLILNYYNAVFSAGGWISICILFLISILYLSVFIFIGIFISSLMHTSKTSIVTCLFVWVFFVFIVPNLSVYLAGSFVKVRSLDNLRYILNDLDREYKEKCNEYNKTLEQPDALLVFYRQRRIF
;
A
#
# COMPACT_ATOMS: atom_id res chain seq x y z
N MET A 1 -31.54 -24.59 0.80
CA MET A 1 -31.87 -23.98 2.11
C MET A 1 -30.92 -22.84 2.48
N ILE A 2 -29.60 -23.07 2.54
CA ILE A 2 -28.60 -21.99 2.77
C ILE A 2 -28.71 -20.89 1.71
N PHE A 3 -28.80 -21.27 0.44
CA PHE A 3 -28.97 -20.32 -0.68
C PHE A 3 -30.24 -19.46 -0.56
N ASN A 4 -31.37 -20.03 -0.11
CA ASN A 4 -32.61 -19.27 0.03
C ASN A 4 -32.51 -18.22 1.15
N ILE A 5 -31.80 -18.54 2.24
CA ILE A 5 -31.51 -17.58 3.31
C ILE A 5 -30.61 -16.47 2.76
N ALA A 6 -29.55 -16.83 2.02
CA ALA A 6 -28.66 -15.86 1.39
C ALA A 6 -29.39 -14.94 0.41
N LEU A 7 -30.28 -15.49 -0.42
CA LEU A 7 -31.05 -14.73 -1.41
C LEU A 7 -32.05 -13.79 -0.75
N LYS A 8 -32.72 -14.22 0.32
CA LYS A 8 -33.58 -13.36 1.14
C LYS A 8 -32.78 -12.15 1.69
N ASP A 9 -31.66 -12.41 2.32
CA ASP A 9 -30.84 -11.35 2.94
C ASP A 9 -30.22 -10.44 1.86
N PHE A 10 -29.80 -10.99 0.72
CA PHE A 10 -29.34 -10.22 -0.43
C PHE A 10 -30.41 -9.26 -0.97
N LEU A 11 -31.64 -9.75 -1.20
CA LEU A 11 -32.73 -8.90 -1.69
C LEU A 11 -33.08 -7.79 -0.70
N ASN A 12 -33.14 -8.12 0.59
CA ASN A 12 -33.37 -7.13 1.64
C ASN A 12 -32.29 -6.04 1.67
N ASN A 13 -31.03 -6.43 1.49
CA ASN A 13 -29.93 -5.48 1.45
C ASN A 13 -29.95 -4.61 0.19
N LEU A 14 -30.27 -5.20 -0.98
CA LEU A 14 -30.28 -4.50 -2.26
C LEU A 14 -31.37 -3.43 -2.34
N VAL A 15 -32.53 -3.68 -1.74
CA VAL A 15 -33.64 -2.70 -1.65
C VAL A 15 -33.37 -1.63 -0.59
N SER A 16 -32.38 -1.82 0.28
CA SER A 16 -32.10 -0.90 1.36
C SER A 16 -31.45 0.40 0.88
N ALA A 17 -31.85 1.54 1.45
CA ALA A 17 -31.26 2.86 1.14
C ALA A 17 -29.73 2.89 1.34
N ARG A 18 -29.22 2.10 2.28
CA ARG A 18 -27.78 1.96 2.57
C ARG A 18 -27.00 1.35 1.39
N PHE A 19 -27.61 0.49 0.58
CA PHE A 19 -27.00 0.01 -0.65
C PHE A 19 -26.89 1.10 -1.70
N VAL A 20 -27.97 1.86 -1.92
CA VAL A 20 -27.96 2.98 -2.87
C VAL A 20 -26.93 4.05 -2.46
N ILE A 21 -26.93 4.44 -1.17
CA ILE A 21 -25.97 5.42 -0.64
C ILE A 21 -24.54 4.89 -0.77
N GLY A 22 -24.29 3.64 -0.38
CA GLY A 22 -22.98 3.02 -0.48
C GLY A 22 -22.49 2.92 -1.94
N PHE A 23 -23.37 2.54 -2.86
CA PHE A 23 -23.06 2.46 -4.28
C PHE A 23 -22.77 3.85 -4.87
N LEU A 24 -23.57 4.86 -4.58
CA LEU A 24 -23.33 6.25 -5.02
C LEU A 24 -22.03 6.81 -4.47
N LEU A 25 -21.71 6.51 -3.21
CA LEU A 25 -20.46 6.91 -2.58
C LEU A 25 -19.26 6.25 -3.27
N CYS A 26 -19.32 4.95 -3.58
CA CYS A 26 -18.30 4.27 -4.38
C CYS A 26 -18.21 4.85 -5.80
N LEU A 27 -19.35 5.13 -6.43
CA LEU A 27 -19.41 5.70 -7.79
C LEU A 27 -18.79 7.09 -7.87
N LEU A 28 -18.81 7.86 -6.78
CA LEU A 28 -18.16 9.17 -6.71
C LEU A 28 -16.66 9.07 -6.36
N LEU A 29 -16.34 8.34 -5.28
CA LEU A 29 -14.97 8.32 -4.75
C LEU A 29 -14.00 7.50 -5.60
N ILE A 30 -14.46 6.40 -6.19
CA ILE A 30 -13.55 5.50 -6.91
C ILE A 30 -13.04 6.13 -8.22
N PRO A 31 -13.87 6.71 -9.10
CA PRO A 31 -13.37 7.39 -10.29
C PRO A 31 -12.45 8.56 -9.95
N PHE A 32 -12.85 9.37 -8.96
CA PHE A 32 -12.06 10.53 -8.57
C PHE A 32 -10.64 10.13 -8.15
N THR A 33 -10.54 9.08 -7.32
CA THR A 33 -9.24 8.63 -6.81
C THR A 33 -8.43 7.92 -7.87
N MET A 34 -9.09 7.16 -8.75
CA MET A 34 -8.43 6.50 -9.87
C MET A 34 -7.82 7.53 -10.84
N LEU A 35 -8.54 8.60 -11.16
CA LEU A 35 -8.02 9.67 -12.02
C LEU A 35 -6.78 10.32 -11.40
N VAL A 36 -6.83 10.65 -10.11
CA VAL A 36 -5.68 11.22 -9.40
C VAL A 36 -4.48 10.27 -9.41
N ASN A 37 -4.69 8.96 -9.20
CA ASN A 37 -3.61 7.97 -9.21
C ASN A 37 -3.03 7.75 -10.62
N ILE A 38 -3.87 7.77 -11.67
CA ILE A 38 -3.41 7.66 -13.06
C ILE A 38 -2.54 8.87 -13.43
N ASP A 39 -2.96 10.07 -13.06
CA ASP A 39 -2.19 11.29 -13.31
C ASP A 39 -0.83 11.26 -12.59
N ASP A 40 -0.81 10.86 -11.32
CA ASP A 40 0.44 10.72 -10.56
C ASP A 40 1.36 9.66 -11.17
N PHE A 41 0.81 8.51 -11.55
CA PHE A 41 1.58 7.46 -12.21
C PHE A 41 2.18 7.90 -13.55
N ASN A 42 1.40 8.62 -14.38
CA ASN A 42 1.86 9.15 -15.66
C ASN A 42 2.99 10.18 -15.47
N GLU A 43 2.88 11.04 -14.45
CA GLU A 43 3.94 11.97 -14.08
C GLU A 43 5.21 11.23 -13.65
N GLN A 44 5.09 10.21 -12.79
CA GLN A 44 6.22 9.37 -12.38
C GLN A 44 6.89 8.68 -13.58
N PHE A 45 6.09 8.13 -14.50
CA PHE A 45 6.59 7.47 -15.70
C PHE A 45 7.33 8.45 -16.63
N ARG A 46 6.77 9.66 -16.82
CA ARG A 46 7.41 10.72 -17.61
C ARG A 46 8.74 11.16 -17.00
N VAL A 47 8.79 11.34 -15.69
CA VAL A 47 10.03 11.68 -14.96
C VAL A 47 11.07 10.57 -15.13
N TYR A 48 10.65 9.30 -14.99
CA TYR A 48 11.53 8.16 -15.20
C TYR A 48 12.15 8.15 -16.59
N GLU A 49 11.36 8.33 -17.66
CA GLU A 49 11.90 8.37 -19.03
C GLU A 49 12.90 9.52 -19.24
N LEU A 50 12.61 10.71 -18.70
CA LEU A 50 13.48 11.86 -18.81
C LEU A 50 14.79 11.67 -18.04
N GLU A 51 14.74 11.12 -16.83
CA GLU A 51 15.94 10.86 -16.03
C GLU A 51 16.77 9.72 -16.61
N LYS A 52 16.14 8.68 -17.14
CA LYS A 52 16.83 7.59 -17.83
C LYS A 52 17.61 8.11 -19.05
N LYS A 53 16.98 8.93 -19.89
CA LYS A 53 17.65 9.56 -21.05
C LYS A 53 18.84 10.42 -20.62
N LYS A 54 18.66 11.25 -19.60
CA LYS A 54 19.76 12.06 -19.03
C LYS A 54 20.90 11.20 -18.49
N ALA A 55 20.59 10.10 -17.82
CA ALA A 55 21.61 9.18 -17.31
C ALA A 55 22.41 8.52 -18.44
N GLU A 56 21.74 8.10 -19.52
CA GLU A 56 22.37 7.52 -20.72
C GLU A 56 23.25 8.54 -21.47
N GLU A 57 22.77 9.78 -21.62
CA GLU A 57 23.52 10.89 -22.19
C GLU A 57 24.78 11.20 -21.37
N ASN A 58 24.62 11.35 -20.05
CA ASN A 58 25.73 11.59 -19.13
C ASN A 58 26.77 10.47 -19.22
N PHE A 59 26.33 9.21 -19.22
CA PHE A 59 27.21 8.06 -19.33
C PHE A 59 28.00 8.04 -20.65
N SER A 60 27.35 8.38 -21.77
CA SER A 60 27.96 8.40 -23.10
C SER A 60 28.97 9.54 -23.28
N GLN A 61 28.81 10.65 -22.56
CA GLN A 61 29.72 11.80 -22.63
C GLN A 61 30.99 11.63 -21.79
N VAL A 62 31.03 10.66 -20.86
CA VAL A 62 32.21 10.43 -20.01
C VAL A 62 33.37 9.88 -20.84
N ARG A 63 34.48 10.64 -20.90
CA ARG A 63 35.73 10.21 -21.56
C ARG A 63 36.76 9.61 -20.60
N VAL A 64 36.63 9.87 -19.29
CA VAL A 64 37.65 9.51 -18.29
C VAL A 64 37.01 8.70 -17.16
N TYR A 65 37.66 7.61 -16.75
CA TYR A 65 37.21 6.77 -15.64
C TYR A 65 36.99 7.54 -14.33
N SER A 66 37.79 8.56 -14.04
CA SER A 66 37.64 9.37 -12.82
C SER A 66 36.33 10.16 -12.77
N ALA A 67 35.78 10.54 -13.93
CA ALA A 67 34.52 11.28 -14.06
C ALA A 67 33.29 10.36 -14.22
N LEU A 68 33.49 9.03 -14.22
CA LEU A 68 32.42 8.05 -14.36
C LEU A 68 31.52 8.04 -13.13
N ARG A 69 30.25 8.45 -13.31
CA ARG A 69 29.21 8.50 -12.27
C ARG A 69 27.90 7.90 -12.82
N PRO A 70 27.82 6.56 -12.96
CA PRO A 70 26.61 5.92 -13.45
C PRO A 70 25.44 6.21 -12.49
N GLU A 71 24.34 6.69 -13.07
CA GLU A 71 23.07 6.90 -12.38
C GLU A 71 22.10 5.80 -12.78
N ILE A 72 21.59 5.05 -11.80
CA ILE A 72 20.58 4.02 -12.01
C ILE A 72 19.23 4.61 -11.61
N VAL A 73 18.32 4.74 -12.57
CA VAL A 73 16.96 5.21 -12.32
C VAL A 73 16.03 4.01 -12.17
N ARG A 74 15.24 4.00 -11.09
CA ARG A 74 14.28 2.96 -10.76
C ARG A 74 13.03 3.08 -11.66
N PRO A 75 12.58 2.02 -12.34
CA PRO A 75 11.31 2.04 -13.05
C PRO A 75 10.12 2.11 -12.08
N PRO A 76 9.03 2.82 -12.43
CA PRO A 76 7.82 2.82 -11.61
C PRO A 76 7.16 1.43 -11.60
N GLU A 77 6.54 1.06 -10.49
CA GLU A 77 5.89 -0.24 -10.38
C GLU A 77 4.59 -0.30 -11.19
N PRO A 78 4.32 -1.36 -11.98
CA PRO A 78 3.09 -1.45 -12.77
C PRO A 78 1.79 -1.38 -11.94
N LEU A 79 1.83 -1.80 -10.67
CA LEU A 79 0.71 -1.69 -9.73
C LEU A 79 0.63 -0.33 -9.02
N GLY A 80 1.61 0.55 -9.25
CA GLY A 80 1.64 1.94 -8.76
C GLY A 80 0.39 2.73 -9.16
N VAL A 81 -0.24 2.34 -10.27
CA VAL A 81 -1.52 2.89 -10.75
C VAL A 81 -2.67 2.70 -9.75
N PHE A 82 -2.62 1.68 -8.90
CA PHE A 82 -3.63 1.42 -7.86
C PHE A 82 -3.17 1.84 -6.46
N SER A 83 -1.86 1.76 -6.20
CA SER A 83 -1.27 2.10 -4.90
C SER A 83 0.19 2.49 -5.05
N SER A 84 0.51 3.72 -4.62
CA SER A 84 1.85 4.27 -4.56
C SER A 84 2.69 3.67 -3.42
N GLY A 85 2.03 3.18 -2.36
CA GLY A 85 2.67 2.43 -1.28
C GLY A 85 3.82 3.19 -0.61
N ILE A 86 5.02 2.60 -0.58
CA ILE A 86 6.23 3.25 -0.04
C ILE A 86 7.04 3.99 -1.11
N SER A 87 6.70 3.82 -2.40
CA SER A 87 7.50 4.35 -3.50
C SER A 87 7.48 5.88 -3.54
N GLY A 88 6.41 6.51 -3.07
CA GLY A 88 6.37 7.96 -2.89
C GLY A 88 7.36 8.50 -1.85
N ASN A 89 7.78 7.68 -0.89
CA ASN A 89 8.68 8.09 0.19
C ASN A 89 10.17 7.79 -0.10
N ILE A 90 10.47 7.10 -1.20
CA ILE A 90 11.81 6.66 -1.57
C ILE A 90 12.23 7.40 -2.83
N GLY A 91 13.50 7.82 -2.91
CA GLY A 91 14.04 8.42 -4.12
C GLY A 91 13.99 7.47 -5.32
N ASN A 92 13.92 8.03 -6.52
CA ASN A 92 13.78 7.27 -7.75
C ASN A 92 15.10 6.97 -8.47
N LYS A 93 16.26 7.41 -7.95
CA LYS A 93 17.57 7.16 -8.56
C LYS A 93 18.68 6.91 -7.55
N VAL A 94 19.71 6.19 -7.95
CA VAL A 94 20.91 5.95 -7.15
C VAL A 94 22.13 6.28 -7.99
N LYS A 95 23.04 7.08 -7.45
CA LYS A 95 24.36 7.34 -8.05
C LYS A 95 25.36 6.34 -7.51
N ILE A 96 26.24 5.86 -8.37
CA ILE A 96 27.31 4.95 -7.98
C ILE A 96 28.64 5.58 -8.36
N TRP A 97 29.51 5.78 -7.37
CA TRP A 97 30.90 6.16 -7.62
C TRP A 97 31.88 5.51 -6.65
N LEU A 98 33.15 5.45 -7.06
CA LEU A 98 34.23 4.89 -6.27
C LEU A 98 34.48 5.70 -4.98
N GLY A 99 34.08 5.14 -3.83
CA GLY A 99 34.26 5.74 -2.51
C GLY A 99 32.97 6.33 -1.92
N GLU A 100 31.86 6.36 -2.67
CA GLU A 100 30.54 6.60 -2.08
C GLU A 100 29.93 5.29 -1.60
N LYS A 101 29.20 5.37 -0.49
CA LYS A 101 28.37 4.27 0.02
C LYS A 101 26.91 4.63 -0.30
N PRO A 102 26.32 4.15 -1.40
CA PRO A 102 24.94 4.44 -1.73
C PRO A 102 24.03 3.80 -0.67
N PHE A 103 23.55 4.60 0.27
CA PHE A 103 22.75 4.15 1.41
C PHE A 103 21.25 4.40 1.22
N MET A 104 20.89 5.46 0.48
CA MET A 104 19.50 5.82 0.17
C MET A 104 19.38 6.19 -1.29
N ALA A 105 18.23 5.88 -1.88
CA ALA A 105 17.90 6.39 -3.19
C ALA A 105 17.70 7.91 -3.11
N GLU A 106 18.36 8.62 -4.01
CA GLU A 106 18.27 10.04 -4.23
C GLU A 106 17.18 10.35 -5.26
N GLY A 107 16.92 11.64 -5.48
CA GLY A 107 16.01 12.11 -6.53
C GLY A 107 14.66 12.56 -6.01
N ARG A 108 13.64 12.52 -6.89
CA ARG A 108 12.30 13.00 -6.54
C ARG A 108 11.65 11.99 -5.61
N THR A 109 11.29 12.45 -4.42
CA THR A 109 10.29 11.81 -3.57
C THR A 109 8.95 12.50 -3.85
N ALA A 110 7.84 11.80 -3.67
CA ALA A 110 6.49 12.38 -3.68
C ALA A 110 6.25 13.28 -2.45
N ILE A 111 7.21 13.34 -1.52
CA ILE A 111 7.21 14.21 -0.35
C ILE A 111 7.28 15.66 -0.85
N ARG A 112 6.11 16.29 -0.91
CA ARG A 112 5.97 17.72 -1.21
C ARG A 112 6.67 18.54 -0.11
N ASP A 113 7.20 19.71 -0.49
CA ASP A 113 7.84 20.64 0.44
C ASP A 113 6.94 21.06 1.62
N ASN A 114 5.62 20.92 1.46
CA ASN A 114 4.64 21.19 2.51
C ASN A 114 4.22 19.87 3.21
N PRO A 115 4.62 19.66 4.48
CA PRO A 115 4.31 18.44 5.22
C PRO A 115 2.81 18.22 5.47
N LEU A 116 2.01 19.28 5.53
CA LEU A 116 0.54 19.15 5.67
C LEU A 116 -0.08 18.56 4.40
N LEU A 117 0.38 18.97 3.23
CA LEU A 117 -0.10 18.42 1.95
C LEU A 117 0.28 16.94 1.81
N ASN A 118 1.41 16.51 2.37
CA ASN A 118 1.86 15.13 2.27
C ASN A 118 0.95 14.15 3.04
N SER A 119 0.36 14.56 4.17
CA SER A 119 -0.57 13.72 4.95
C SER A 119 -1.99 13.63 4.37
N PHE A 120 -2.45 14.63 3.61
CA PHE A 120 -3.80 14.63 3.01
C PHE A 120 -3.86 14.00 1.61
N PHE A 121 -2.75 14.00 0.86
CA PHE A 121 -2.74 13.58 -0.55
C PHE A 121 -2.10 12.21 -0.83
N SER A 122 -1.61 11.49 0.18
CA SER A 122 -1.15 10.09 0.01
C SER A 122 -2.31 9.09 0.05
N ILE A 123 -3.49 9.47 -0.46
CA ILE A 123 -4.67 8.61 -0.43
C ILE A 123 -4.85 7.95 -1.79
N ASP A 124 -4.39 6.70 -1.87
CA ASP A 124 -4.49 5.90 -3.07
C ASP A 124 -5.86 5.21 -3.22
N PHE A 125 -6.13 4.69 -4.42
CA PHE A 125 -7.34 3.90 -4.72
C PHE A 125 -7.52 2.74 -3.72
N ILE A 126 -6.47 1.97 -3.43
CA ILE A 126 -6.56 0.84 -2.48
C ILE A 126 -6.92 1.32 -1.07
N SER A 127 -6.34 2.45 -0.63
CA SER A 127 -6.61 3.02 0.69
C SER A 127 -8.08 3.41 0.84
N ILE A 128 -8.65 4.08 -0.16
CA ILE A 128 -10.07 4.45 -0.17
C ILE A 128 -10.96 3.22 -0.29
N LEU A 129 -10.60 2.27 -1.14
CA LEU A 129 -11.30 1.00 -1.27
C LEU A 129 -11.35 0.28 0.09
N ALA A 130 -10.22 0.17 0.79
CA ALA A 130 -10.14 -0.47 2.09
C ALA A 130 -11.01 0.24 3.14
N VAL A 131 -10.90 1.57 3.26
CA VAL A 131 -11.65 2.36 4.25
C VAL A 131 -13.15 2.34 3.97
N VAL A 132 -13.55 2.59 2.72
CA VAL A 132 -14.96 2.70 2.33
C VAL A 132 -15.66 1.35 2.34
N LEU A 133 -15.07 0.32 1.71
CA LEU A 133 -15.74 -0.98 1.65
C LEU A 133 -15.71 -1.72 3.00
N SER A 134 -14.70 -1.51 3.86
CA SER A 134 -14.73 -2.08 5.22
C SER A 134 -15.88 -1.49 6.04
N LEU A 135 -16.09 -0.18 5.96
CA LEU A 135 -17.21 0.49 6.64
C LEU A 135 -18.54 -0.02 6.11
N LEU A 136 -18.68 -0.10 4.79
CA LEU A 136 -19.86 -0.58 4.11
C LEU A 136 -20.16 -2.06 4.45
N ALA A 137 -19.13 -2.90 4.56
CA ALA A 137 -19.26 -4.28 5.03
C ALA A 137 -19.85 -4.36 6.46
N LEU A 138 -19.43 -3.46 7.36
CA LEU A 138 -19.99 -3.39 8.70
C LEU A 138 -21.42 -2.84 8.72
N ILE A 139 -21.74 -1.88 7.85
CA ILE A 139 -23.11 -1.35 7.68
C ILE A 139 -24.08 -2.40 7.14
N PHE A 140 -23.61 -3.39 6.38
CA PHE A 140 -24.47 -4.51 5.96
C PHE A 140 -24.59 -5.63 7.00
N THR A 141 -23.66 -5.70 7.95
CA THR A 141 -23.60 -6.82 8.92
C THR A 141 -24.14 -6.46 10.30
N TYR A 142 -24.20 -5.17 10.69
CA TYR A 142 -24.59 -4.78 12.05
C TYR A 142 -25.99 -5.26 12.45
N ASP A 143 -26.96 -5.25 11.53
CA ASP A 143 -28.34 -5.69 11.78
C ASP A 143 -28.66 -7.09 11.25
N SER A 144 -27.68 -7.79 10.66
CA SER A 144 -27.87 -9.13 10.11
C SER A 144 -28.45 -10.11 11.14
N CYS A 145 -27.98 -10.09 12.39
CA CYS A 145 -28.54 -10.90 13.48
C CYS A 145 -29.47 -10.08 14.39
N THR A 146 -29.09 -8.85 14.74
CA THR A 146 -29.89 -8.02 15.67
C THR A 146 -31.25 -7.61 15.12
N GLY A 147 -31.35 -7.29 13.83
CA GLY A 147 -32.64 -6.92 13.21
C GLY A 147 -33.64 -8.07 13.30
N GLU A 148 -33.22 -9.30 13.01
CA GLU A 148 -34.11 -10.47 13.15
C GLU A 148 -34.41 -10.84 14.62
N LYS A 149 -33.53 -10.51 15.56
CA LYS A 149 -33.81 -10.66 17.00
C LYS A 149 -34.88 -9.67 17.46
N GLU A 150 -34.80 -8.42 17.03
CA GLU A 150 -35.76 -7.36 17.37
C GLU A 150 -37.14 -7.65 16.79
N HIS A 151 -37.21 -8.10 15.52
CA HIS A 151 -38.46 -8.50 14.88
C HIS A 151 -39.00 -9.87 15.36
N GLY A 152 -38.29 -10.57 16.25
CA GLY A 152 -38.66 -11.90 16.75
C GLY A 152 -38.56 -13.03 15.71
N THR A 153 -38.24 -12.73 14.46
CA THR A 153 -38.15 -13.69 13.36
C THR A 153 -37.06 -14.73 13.60
N LEU A 154 -35.96 -14.35 14.28
CA LEU A 154 -34.88 -15.29 14.58
C LEU A 154 -35.34 -16.44 15.50
N LYS A 155 -36.22 -16.14 16.48
CA LYS A 155 -36.78 -17.17 17.37
C LYS A 155 -37.67 -18.15 16.59
N LEU A 156 -38.43 -17.64 15.62
CA LEU A 156 -39.31 -18.44 14.74
C LEU A 156 -38.52 -19.31 13.75
N ILE A 157 -37.38 -18.82 13.24
CA ILE A 157 -36.50 -19.64 12.40
C ILE A 157 -35.86 -20.77 13.23
N LEU A 158 -35.46 -20.48 14.47
CA LEU A 158 -34.83 -21.46 15.37
C LEU A 158 -35.81 -22.47 15.99
N SER A 159 -37.13 -22.21 15.96
CA SER A 159 -38.13 -23.20 16.36
C SER A 159 -38.35 -24.28 15.29
N ASN A 160 -37.89 -24.04 14.06
CA ASN A 160 -37.82 -25.06 13.01
C ASN A 160 -36.53 -25.90 13.17
N SER A 161 -36.49 -27.08 12.55
CA SER A 161 -35.36 -28.04 12.58
C SER A 161 -34.15 -27.59 11.74
N ILE A 162 -33.77 -26.31 11.82
CA ILE A 162 -32.67 -25.71 11.08
C ILE A 162 -31.48 -25.55 12.00
N SER A 163 -30.31 -26.07 11.57
CA SER A 163 -29.09 -25.91 12.35
C SER A 163 -28.57 -24.47 12.31
N ARG A 164 -28.04 -23.99 13.44
CA ARG A 164 -27.53 -22.62 13.63
C ARG A 164 -26.42 -22.24 12.64
N TYR A 165 -25.53 -23.18 12.29
CA TYR A 165 -24.45 -22.93 11.34
C TYR A 165 -24.97 -22.63 9.92
N LYS A 166 -26.09 -23.26 9.51
CA LYS A 166 -26.69 -23.04 8.18
C LYS A 166 -27.25 -21.62 8.05
N ILE A 167 -27.80 -21.09 9.15
CA ILE A 167 -28.31 -19.72 9.22
C ILE A 167 -27.14 -18.73 9.12
N LEU A 168 -26.07 -18.94 9.91
CA LEU A 168 -24.89 -18.07 9.89
C LEU A 168 -24.20 -18.06 8.52
N LEU A 169 -23.98 -19.23 7.90
CA LEU A 169 -23.41 -19.30 6.56
C LEU A 169 -24.30 -18.64 5.51
N GLY A 170 -25.63 -18.80 5.63
CA GLY A 170 -26.58 -18.11 4.76
C GLY A 170 -26.46 -16.59 4.86
N LYS A 171 -26.35 -16.04 6.08
CA LYS A 171 -26.16 -14.61 6.33
C LYS A 171 -24.85 -14.09 5.74
N VAL A 172 -23.75 -14.80 5.99
CA VAL A 172 -22.43 -14.49 5.43
C VAL A 172 -22.51 -14.43 3.91
N LEU A 173 -23.08 -15.46 3.27
CA LEU A 173 -23.23 -15.51 1.81
C LEU A 173 -24.15 -14.40 1.26
N GLY A 174 -25.22 -14.06 1.97
CA GLY A 174 -26.11 -12.95 1.57
C GLY A 174 -25.38 -11.62 1.53
N VAL A 175 -24.55 -11.33 2.55
CA VAL A 175 -23.71 -10.12 2.59
C VAL A 175 -22.65 -10.14 1.49
N TYR A 176 -21.98 -11.29 1.27
CA TYR A 176 -21.04 -11.41 0.14
C TYR A 176 -21.71 -11.13 -1.20
N LEU A 177 -22.89 -11.71 -1.46
CA LEU A 177 -23.65 -11.44 -2.69
C LEU A 177 -24.02 -9.96 -2.84
N THR A 178 -24.16 -9.23 -1.72
CA THR A 178 -24.48 -7.80 -1.74
C THR A 178 -23.26 -6.95 -2.10
N ILE A 179 -22.10 -7.27 -1.52
CA ILE A 179 -20.87 -6.48 -1.65
C ILE A 179 -20.11 -6.82 -2.94
N LEU A 180 -20.18 -8.08 -3.39
CA LEU A 180 -19.46 -8.59 -4.56
C LEU A 180 -19.74 -7.77 -5.85
N PRO A 181 -20.99 -7.42 -6.18
CA PRO A 181 -21.27 -6.54 -7.32
C PRO A 181 -20.64 -5.14 -7.20
N ILE A 182 -20.60 -4.58 -5.98
CA ILE A 182 -20.02 -3.25 -5.72
C ILE A 182 -18.51 -3.30 -5.98
N ILE A 183 -17.81 -4.29 -5.42
CA ILE A 183 -16.36 -4.41 -5.62
C ILE A 183 -16.02 -4.73 -7.08
N ILE A 184 -16.78 -5.60 -7.75
CA ILE A 184 -16.61 -5.86 -9.19
C ILE A 184 -16.76 -4.56 -9.97
N PHE A 185 -17.80 -3.77 -9.68
CA PHE A 185 -18.00 -2.48 -10.33
C PHE A 185 -16.82 -1.54 -10.13
N CYS A 186 -16.28 -1.42 -8.91
CA CYS A 186 -15.11 -0.59 -8.62
C CYS A 186 -13.89 -1.00 -9.47
N TYR A 187 -13.58 -2.30 -9.54
CA TYR A 187 -12.43 -2.81 -10.30
C TYR A 187 -12.64 -2.72 -11.83
N LEU A 188 -13.85 -2.98 -12.31
CA LEU A 188 -14.18 -2.80 -13.73
C LEU A 188 -14.03 -1.34 -14.15
N LEU A 189 -14.54 -0.42 -13.33
CA LEU A 189 -14.45 1.01 -13.58
C LEU A 189 -12.99 1.49 -13.55
N ALA A 190 -12.21 1.04 -12.56
CA ALA A 190 -10.79 1.32 -12.48
C ALA A 190 -10.04 0.79 -13.73
N SER A 191 -10.29 -0.46 -14.12
CA SER A 191 -9.68 -1.06 -15.31
C SER A 191 -10.08 -0.33 -16.59
N LEU A 192 -11.34 0.13 -16.70
CA LEU A 192 -11.81 0.90 -17.85
C LEU A 192 -11.11 2.25 -17.93
N LEU A 193 -10.98 2.96 -16.80
CA LEU A 193 -10.27 4.24 -16.75
C LEU A 193 -8.81 4.08 -17.16
N ILE A 194 -8.14 3.03 -16.69
CA ILE A 194 -6.76 2.71 -17.10
C ILE A 194 -6.69 2.51 -18.62
N LEU A 195 -7.56 1.69 -19.20
CA LEU A 195 -7.54 1.44 -20.65
C LEU A 195 -7.77 2.69 -21.50
N ASN A 196 -8.50 3.69 -20.99
CA ASN A 196 -8.79 4.93 -21.73
C ASN A 196 -7.67 5.97 -21.60
N TYR A 197 -7.09 6.12 -20.41
CA TYR A 197 -6.07 7.15 -20.15
C TYR A 197 -4.64 6.67 -20.33
N TYR A 198 -4.39 5.37 -20.23
CA TYR A 198 -3.07 4.75 -20.31
C TYR A 198 -2.97 3.91 -21.59
N ASN A 199 -2.34 4.48 -22.62
CA ASN A 199 -2.08 3.82 -23.91
C ASN A 199 -1.00 2.72 -23.85
N ALA A 200 -0.37 2.49 -22.70
CA ALA A 200 0.63 1.45 -22.58
C ALA A 200 -0.05 0.10 -22.34
N VAL A 201 0.11 -0.78 -23.33
CA VAL A 201 -0.37 -2.17 -23.31
C VAL A 201 0.08 -2.84 -22.01
N PHE A 202 -0.86 -3.03 -21.08
CA PHE A 202 -0.62 -3.85 -19.89
C PHE A 202 -0.15 -5.23 -20.37
N SER A 203 1.07 -5.61 -19.98
CA SER A 203 1.55 -6.98 -20.18
C SER A 203 0.58 -7.97 -19.51
N ALA A 204 0.49 -9.21 -20.00
CA ALA A 204 -0.39 -10.25 -19.44
C ALA A 204 -0.22 -10.43 -17.92
N GLY A 205 0.99 -10.18 -17.38
CA GLY A 205 1.27 -10.21 -15.95
C GLY A 205 0.56 -9.13 -15.12
N GLY A 206 0.24 -7.98 -15.72
CA GLY A 206 -0.46 -6.91 -15.02
C GLY A 206 -1.94 -7.22 -14.79
N TRP A 207 -2.61 -7.89 -15.72
CA TRP A 207 -3.98 -8.39 -15.52
C TRP A 207 -4.08 -9.43 -14.41
N ILE A 208 -3.11 -10.34 -14.34
CA ILE A 208 -3.00 -11.32 -13.24
C ILE A 208 -2.84 -10.59 -11.90
N SER A 209 -2.02 -9.55 -11.87
CA SER A 209 -1.78 -8.77 -10.66
C SER A 209 -3.05 -8.04 -10.18
N ILE A 210 -3.87 -7.51 -11.09
CA ILE A 210 -5.18 -6.92 -10.76
C ILE A 210 -6.12 -7.99 -10.18
N CYS A 211 -6.14 -9.19 -10.76
CA CYS A 211 -6.95 -10.30 -10.25
C CYS A 211 -6.52 -10.72 -8.84
N ILE A 212 -5.20 -10.79 -8.57
CA ILE A 212 -4.67 -11.05 -7.22
C ILE A 212 -5.09 -9.94 -6.25
N LEU A 213 -5.00 -8.67 -6.66
CA LEU A 213 -5.40 -7.52 -5.85
C LEU A 213 -6.91 -7.56 -5.51
N PHE A 214 -7.74 -7.94 -6.47
CA PHE A 214 -9.17 -8.18 -6.28
C PHE A 214 -9.43 -9.31 -5.26
N LEU A 215 -8.73 -10.44 -5.38
CA LEU A 215 -8.86 -11.56 -4.43
C LEU A 215 -8.42 -11.16 -3.00
N ILE A 216 -7.32 -10.43 -2.87
CA ILE A 216 -6.86 -9.89 -1.59
C ILE A 216 -7.90 -8.94 -0.99
N SER A 217 -8.55 -8.13 -1.82
CA SER A 217 -9.61 -7.22 -1.36
C SER A 217 -10.85 -7.96 -0.87
N ILE A 218 -11.26 -9.04 -1.53
CA ILE A 218 -12.34 -9.92 -1.04
C ILE A 218 -11.94 -10.53 0.31
N LEU A 219 -10.71 -11.02 0.43
CA LEU A 219 -10.20 -11.58 1.68
C LEU A 219 -10.18 -10.53 2.80
N TYR A 220 -9.77 -9.30 2.50
CA TYR A 220 -9.82 -8.20 3.46
C TYR A 220 -11.25 -7.92 3.94
N LEU A 221 -12.22 -7.83 3.01
CA LEU A 221 -13.63 -7.62 3.37
C LEU A 221 -14.23 -8.80 4.13
N SER A 222 -13.76 -10.02 3.89
CA SER A 222 -14.19 -11.21 4.66
C SER A 222 -14.01 -11.01 6.16
N VAL A 223 -12.87 -10.43 6.57
CA VAL A 223 -12.54 -10.19 7.97
C VAL A 223 -13.56 -9.23 8.60
N PHE A 224 -13.88 -8.14 7.92
CA PHE A 224 -14.88 -7.18 8.41
C PHE A 224 -16.29 -7.75 8.42
N ILE A 225 -16.66 -8.56 7.44
CA ILE A 225 -17.96 -9.25 7.43
C ILE A 225 -18.08 -10.18 8.64
N PHE A 226 -17.03 -10.98 8.92
CA PHE A 226 -17.03 -11.86 10.09
C PHE A 226 -17.07 -11.11 11.40
N ILE A 227 -16.31 -10.03 11.55
CA ILE A 227 -16.33 -9.15 12.72
C ILE A 227 -17.74 -8.58 12.93
N GLY A 228 -18.36 -8.04 11.88
CA GLY A 228 -19.68 -7.43 11.97
C GLY A 228 -20.78 -8.44 12.32
N ILE A 229 -20.75 -9.63 11.72
CA ILE A 229 -21.69 -10.71 12.06
C ILE A 229 -21.47 -11.21 13.49
N PHE A 230 -20.22 -11.30 13.93
CA PHE A 230 -19.88 -11.67 15.31
C PHE A 230 -20.45 -10.66 16.31
N ILE A 231 -20.22 -9.36 16.10
CA ILE A 231 -20.78 -8.29 16.93
C ILE A 231 -22.31 -8.32 16.90
N SER A 232 -22.92 -8.46 15.72
CA SER A 232 -24.38 -8.55 15.57
C SER A 232 -24.97 -9.75 16.30
N SER A 233 -24.23 -10.87 16.35
CA SER A 233 -24.66 -12.07 17.06
C SER A 233 -24.61 -11.92 18.58
N LEU A 234 -23.71 -11.09 19.10
CA LEU A 234 -23.57 -10.83 20.54
C LEU A 234 -24.57 -9.80 21.05
N MET A 235 -24.86 -8.77 20.24
CA MET A 235 -25.70 -7.66 20.66
C MET A 235 -27.20 -8.02 20.65
N HIS A 236 -27.96 -7.30 21.48
CA HIS A 236 -29.41 -7.45 21.60
C HIS A 236 -30.20 -6.46 20.75
N THR A 237 -29.66 -5.26 20.52
CA THR A 237 -30.31 -4.23 19.69
C THR A 237 -29.44 -3.78 18.53
N SER A 238 -30.06 -3.38 17.42
CA SER A 238 -29.37 -2.89 16.23
C SER A 238 -28.64 -1.57 16.49
N LYS A 239 -29.18 -0.72 17.38
CA LYS A 239 -28.55 0.52 17.82
C LYS A 239 -27.21 0.27 18.54
N THR A 240 -27.16 -0.67 19.48
CA THR A 240 -25.90 -1.00 20.18
C THR A 240 -24.93 -1.72 19.25
N SER A 241 -25.44 -2.51 18.31
CA SER A 241 -24.64 -3.21 17.31
C SER A 241 -23.88 -2.26 16.39
N ILE A 242 -24.56 -1.26 15.80
CA ILE A 242 -23.89 -0.32 14.88
C ILE A 242 -22.83 0.52 15.60
N VAL A 243 -23.10 0.99 16.81
CA VAL A 243 -22.14 1.78 17.61
C VAL A 243 -20.90 0.94 17.92
N THR A 244 -21.08 -0.33 18.29
CA THR A 244 -19.95 -1.23 18.57
C THR A 244 -19.17 -1.55 17.29
N CYS A 245 -19.84 -1.82 16.17
CA CYS A 245 -19.20 -2.03 14.87
C CYS A 245 -18.35 -0.82 14.47
N LEU A 246 -18.87 0.41 14.63
CA LEU A 246 -18.12 1.64 14.32
C LEU A 246 -16.91 1.81 15.24
N PHE A 247 -17.04 1.53 16.54
CA PHE A 247 -15.91 1.59 17.46
C PHE A 247 -14.80 0.60 17.07
N VAL A 248 -15.17 -0.65 16.79
CA VAL A 248 -14.25 -1.70 16.33
C VAL A 248 -13.61 -1.32 15.00
N TRP A 249 -14.38 -0.75 14.07
CA TRP A 249 -13.88 -0.25 12.79
C TRP A 249 -12.81 0.83 12.97
N VAL A 250 -13.10 1.88 13.77
CA VAL A 250 -12.12 2.94 14.04
C VAL A 250 -10.84 2.36 14.65
N PHE A 251 -11.00 1.42 15.59
CA PHE A 251 -9.87 0.74 16.21
C PHE A 251 -9.01 -0.01 15.18
N PHE A 252 -9.61 -0.85 14.34
CA PHE A 252 -8.85 -1.65 13.37
C PHE A 252 -8.30 -0.85 12.18
N VAL A 253 -9.01 0.16 11.70
CA VAL A 253 -8.63 0.91 10.50
C VAL A 253 -7.68 2.06 10.81
N PHE A 254 -7.85 2.75 11.95
CA PHE A 254 -7.01 3.90 12.29
C PHE A 254 -6.04 3.62 13.42
N ILE A 255 -6.48 2.98 14.51
CA ILE A 255 -5.64 2.84 15.70
C ILE A 255 -4.57 1.76 15.48
N VAL A 256 -4.96 0.59 14.96
CA VAL A 256 -4.05 -0.54 14.78
C VAL A 256 -2.87 -0.22 13.84
N PRO A 257 -3.04 0.38 12.63
CA PRO A 257 -1.90 0.69 11.77
C PRO A 257 -0.92 1.67 12.41
N ASN A 258 -1.44 2.74 13.02
CA ASN A 258 -0.59 3.73 13.70
C ASN A 258 0.15 3.10 14.88
N LEU A 259 -0.55 2.36 15.74
CA LEU A 259 0.06 1.69 16.88
C LEU A 259 1.09 0.65 16.45
N SER A 260 0.87 -0.04 15.33
CA SER A 260 1.81 -1.02 14.77
C SER A 260 3.14 -0.40 14.40
N VAL A 261 3.14 0.80 13.79
CA VAL A 261 4.37 1.53 13.46
C VAL A 261 5.12 1.94 14.72
N TYR A 262 4.42 2.45 15.75
CA TYR A 262 5.03 2.79 17.03
C TYR A 262 5.60 1.56 17.76
N LEU A 263 4.86 0.46 17.80
CA LEU A 263 5.29 -0.79 18.42
C LEU A 263 6.51 -1.37 17.68
N ALA A 264 6.52 -1.34 16.35
CA ALA A 264 7.67 -1.79 15.56
C ALA A 264 8.96 -1.04 15.93
N GLY A 265 8.88 0.28 16.13
CA GLY A 265 10.02 1.09 16.59
C GLY A 265 10.50 0.78 18.01
N SER A 266 9.65 0.16 18.85
CA SER A 266 10.05 -0.29 20.19
C SER A 266 10.79 -1.63 20.18
N PHE A 267 10.40 -2.56 19.29
CA PHE A 267 11.04 -3.87 19.15
C PHE A 267 12.36 -3.80 18.39
N VAL A 268 12.42 -2.96 17.36
CA VAL A 268 13.63 -2.74 16.56
C VAL A 268 14.02 -1.27 16.73
N LYS A 269 15.13 -1.01 17.42
CA LYS A 269 15.75 0.33 17.46
C LYS A 269 16.24 0.69 16.06
N VAL A 270 15.34 1.20 15.22
CA VAL A 270 15.69 1.79 13.94
C VAL A 270 16.43 3.09 14.25
N ARG A 271 17.72 3.13 13.91
CA ARG A 271 18.54 4.33 14.09
C ARG A 271 17.97 5.43 13.19
N SER A 272 17.76 6.63 13.75
CA SER A 272 17.26 7.76 12.96
C SER A 272 18.18 8.04 11.76
N LEU A 273 17.60 8.58 10.68
CA LEU A 273 18.34 8.92 9.46
C LEU A 273 19.53 9.84 9.79
N ASP A 274 19.35 10.79 10.70
CA ASP A 274 20.40 11.73 11.12
C ASP A 274 21.53 11.02 11.88
N ASN A 275 21.21 10.08 12.76
CA ASN A 275 22.21 9.30 13.47
C ASN A 275 22.99 8.37 12.53
N LEU A 276 22.34 7.83 11.49
CA LEU A 276 23.01 7.05 10.45
C LEU A 276 23.92 7.92 9.61
N ARG A 277 23.45 9.09 9.16
CA ARG A 277 24.27 10.07 8.44
C ARG A 277 25.48 10.51 9.27
N TYR A 278 25.29 10.74 10.56
CA TYR A 278 26.39 11.06 11.47
C TYR A 278 27.45 9.96 11.50
N ILE A 279 27.05 8.70 11.66
CA ILE A 279 28.00 7.56 11.69
C ILE A 279 28.71 7.38 10.36
N LEU A 280 28.01 7.52 9.24
CA LEU A 280 28.62 7.42 7.92
C LEU A 280 29.65 8.53 7.70
N ASN A 281 29.34 9.76 8.12
CA ASN A 281 30.26 10.89 8.05
C ASN A 281 31.48 10.68 8.96
N ASP A 282 31.29 10.09 10.13
CA ASP A 282 32.37 9.78 11.07
C ASP A 282 33.30 8.69 10.51
N LEU A 283 32.72 7.62 9.94
CA LEU A 283 33.49 6.58 9.22
C LEU A 283 34.25 7.14 8.03
N ASP A 284 33.66 8.08 7.29
CA ASP A 284 34.33 8.73 6.17
C ASP A 284 35.46 9.68 6.63
N ARG A 285 35.33 10.27 7.82
CA ARG A 285 36.40 11.05 8.45
C ARG A 285 37.55 10.13 8.87
N GLU A 286 37.27 9.00 9.53
CA GLU A 286 38.30 8.02 9.92
C GLU A 286 39.03 7.45 8.70
N TYR A 287 38.30 7.13 7.63
CA TYR A 287 38.88 6.69 6.37
C TYR A 287 39.83 7.73 5.78
N LYS A 288 39.42 9.01 5.73
CA LYS A 288 40.27 10.11 5.26
C LYS A 288 41.53 10.28 6.11
N GLU A 289 41.42 10.16 7.43
CA GLU A 289 42.58 10.23 8.34
C GLU A 289 43.60 9.13 8.05
N LYS A 290 43.15 7.86 7.91
CA LYS A 290 44.04 6.74 7.55
C LYS A 290 44.69 6.91 6.18
N CYS A 291 43.94 7.39 5.17
CA CYS A 291 44.52 7.69 3.87
C CYS A 291 45.61 8.78 3.94
N ASN A 292 45.38 9.83 4.74
CA ASN A 292 46.37 10.89 4.94
C ASN A 292 47.62 10.39 5.66
N GLU A 293 47.48 9.50 6.65
CA GLU A 293 48.61 8.87 7.35
C GLU A 293 49.42 7.97 6.42
N TYR A 294 48.74 7.17 5.58
CA TYR A 294 49.40 6.32 4.58
C TYR A 294 50.15 7.15 3.53
N ASN A 295 49.55 8.23 3.04
CA ASN A 295 50.20 9.14 2.08
C ASN A 295 51.46 9.80 2.67
N LYS A 296 51.42 10.25 3.93
CA LYS A 296 52.62 10.78 4.64
C LYS A 296 53.75 9.74 4.75
N THR A 297 53.40 8.46 4.89
CA THR A 297 54.37 7.36 4.94
C THR A 297 55.03 7.11 3.58
N LEU A 298 54.27 7.29 2.48
CA LEU A 298 54.78 7.16 1.10
C LEU A 298 55.65 8.34 0.65
N GLU A 299 55.46 9.53 1.22
CA GLU A 299 56.25 10.73 0.92
C GLU A 299 57.68 10.68 1.53
N GLN A 300 57.98 9.71 2.40
CA GLN A 300 59.35 9.48 2.89
C GLN A 300 60.20 8.75 1.82
N PRO A 301 61.32 9.35 1.34
CA PRO A 301 62.09 8.84 0.19
C PRO A 301 62.60 7.39 0.35
N ASP A 302 62.88 6.96 1.59
CA ASP A 302 63.43 5.63 1.87
C ASP A 302 62.40 4.50 1.73
N ALA A 303 61.10 4.77 1.93
CA ALA A 303 60.04 3.78 1.88
C ALA A 303 59.69 3.34 0.43
N LEU A 304 59.75 4.27 -0.52
CA LEU A 304 59.54 3.99 -1.95
C LEU A 304 60.62 3.06 -2.52
N LEU A 305 61.88 3.23 -2.12
CA LEU A 305 62.99 2.36 -2.52
C LEU A 305 62.83 0.92 -2.01
N VAL A 306 62.29 0.74 -0.81
CA VAL A 306 61.98 -0.60 -0.25
C VAL A 306 60.81 -1.26 -0.98
N PHE A 307 59.76 -0.50 -1.31
CA PHE A 307 58.58 -1.02 -2.02
C PHE A 307 58.90 -1.44 -3.46
N TYR A 308 59.70 -0.65 -4.20
CA TYR A 308 60.18 -1.02 -5.54
C TYR A 308 61.18 -2.19 -5.51
N ARG A 309 61.97 -2.34 -4.44
CA ARG A 309 62.89 -3.46 -4.25
C ARG A 309 62.17 -4.77 -3.93
N GLN A 310 61.05 -4.73 -3.20
CA GLN A 310 60.24 -5.94 -2.91
C GLN A 310 59.45 -6.46 -4.12
N ARG A 311 59.00 -5.59 -5.03
CA ARG A 311 58.27 -6.01 -6.25
C ARG A 311 59.15 -6.44 -7.43
N ARG A 312 60.47 -6.25 -7.36
CA ARG A 312 61.43 -6.68 -8.41
C ARG A 312 61.97 -8.10 -8.26
N ILE A 313 61.48 -8.88 -7.28
CA ILE A 313 61.92 -10.26 -6.99
C ILE A 313 60.86 -11.31 -7.43
N PHE A 314 59.94 -10.93 -8.31
CA PHE A 314 59.13 -11.90 -9.09
C PHE A 314 59.28 -11.61 -10.58
#